data_AF-D7LKD0-F1
#
_entry.id   AF-D7LKD0-F1
#
_cell.length_a   1.000
_cell.length_b   1.000
_cell.length_c   1.000
_cell.angle_alpha   90.00
_cell.angle_beta   90.00
_cell.angle_gamma   90.00
#
_symmetry.space_group_name_H-M   'P 1'
#
loop_
_entity.id
_entity.type
_entity.pdbx_description
1 polymer ?
#
loop_
_entity_poly.entity_id
_entity_poly.type
_entity_poly.pdbx_seq_one_letter_code
_entity_poly.pdbx_strand_id
1 'polypeptide(L)'
;MKKTSTLKHSENLERELKTMLHFHANPSIVQASCPHLHFKFNTKSVTLCYIYMEYASLGNLDKMISDSRGRLPEDTVRRATRMILQGLKALHSEGYVHCDLKPSNVFVFPSNTPGEPWDLKLTGFGLSKEPTMDSSLLFPGNTEYMPPEAIAPKTFIGPDRLIGPARDRNSLKKFPTMYFVGNLLENTKRGKFI
;
A
#
# COMPACT_ATOMS: atom_id res chain seq x y z
N MET A 1 -13.18 -0.07 -10.90
CA MET A 1 -13.91 -0.73 -9.79
C MET A 1 -14.39 0.27 -8.75
N LYS A 2 -15.32 -0.14 -7.89
CA LYS A 2 -15.90 0.68 -6.81
C LYS A 2 -15.42 0.17 -5.45
N LYS A 3 -14.89 1.06 -4.61
CA LYS A 3 -14.61 0.78 -3.18
C LYS A 3 -15.64 1.48 -2.33
N THR A 4 -16.30 0.75 -1.44
CA THR A 4 -17.43 1.23 -0.62
C THR A 4 -17.07 1.15 0.85
N SER A 5 -17.52 2.13 1.62
CA SER A 5 -17.37 2.20 3.06
C SER A 5 -18.63 2.80 3.71
N THR A 6 -18.75 2.71 5.02
CA THR A 6 -19.80 3.40 5.79
C THR A 6 -19.45 4.87 5.97
N LEU A 7 -20.44 5.73 6.22
CA LEU A 7 -20.20 7.15 6.48
C LEU A 7 -19.22 7.39 7.65
N LYS A 8 -19.22 6.52 8.67
CA LYS A 8 -18.30 6.57 9.83
C LYS A 8 -16.82 6.49 9.43
N HIS A 9 -16.51 5.96 8.26
CA HIS A 9 -15.15 5.80 7.74
C HIS A 9 -14.96 6.57 6.42
N SER A 10 -15.77 7.61 6.18
CA SER A 10 -15.68 8.44 4.98
C SER A 10 -14.36 9.20 4.89
N GLU A 11 -13.82 9.67 6.01
CA GLU A 11 -12.51 10.35 6.06
C GLU A 11 -11.37 9.48 5.53
N ASN A 12 -11.38 8.17 5.83
CA ASN A 12 -10.38 7.24 5.29
C ASN A 12 -10.53 7.12 3.77
N LEU A 13 -11.77 7.07 3.27
CA LEU A 13 -12.00 6.95 1.83
C LEU A 13 -11.68 8.24 1.08
N GLU A 14 -11.93 9.40 1.70
CA GLU A 14 -11.55 10.70 1.20
C GLU A 14 -10.03 10.86 1.14
N ARG A 15 -9.33 10.45 2.21
CA ARG A 15 -7.85 10.42 2.24
C ARG A 15 -7.28 9.54 1.14
N GLU A 16 -7.90 8.38 0.94
CA GLU A 16 -7.50 7.47 -0.14
C GLU A 16 -7.67 8.11 -1.52
N LEU A 17 -8.81 8.78 -1.74
CA LEU A 17 -9.07 9.52 -2.97
C LEU A 17 -8.07 10.66 -3.18
N LYS A 18 -7.82 11.48 -2.16
CA LYS A 18 -6.85 12.58 -2.22
C LYS A 18 -5.45 12.09 -2.60
N THR A 19 -5.01 10.98 -2.00
CA THR A 19 -3.70 10.39 -2.33
C THR A 19 -3.65 9.91 -3.78
N MET A 20 -4.68 9.23 -4.28
CA MET A 20 -4.74 8.80 -5.68
C MET A 20 -4.72 10.00 -6.64
N LEU A 21 -5.46 11.06 -6.32
CA LEU A 21 -5.50 12.28 -7.14
C LEU A 21 -4.17 13.04 -7.11
N HIS A 22 -3.47 13.05 -5.97
CA HIS A 22 -2.16 13.68 -5.85
C HIS A 22 -1.12 12.97 -6.73
N PHE A 23 -1.10 11.64 -6.70
CA PHE A 23 -0.17 10.82 -7.49
C PHE A 23 -0.75 10.36 -8.84
N HIS A 24 -1.66 11.14 -9.45
CA HIS A 24 -2.40 10.71 -10.64
C HIS A 24 -1.51 10.43 -11.88
N ALA A 25 -0.32 11.04 -11.93
CA ALA A 25 0.64 10.81 -13.01
C ALA A 25 1.54 9.59 -12.78
N ASN A 26 1.49 8.97 -11.60
CA ASN A 26 2.38 7.89 -11.23
C ASN A 26 1.82 6.51 -11.61
N PRO A 27 2.50 5.72 -12.47
CA PRO A 27 1.98 4.43 -12.94
C PRO A 27 1.98 3.34 -11.86
N SER A 28 2.72 3.52 -10.75
CA SER A 28 2.77 2.57 -9.63
C SER A 28 1.70 2.85 -8.56
N ILE A 29 0.84 3.85 -8.76
CA ILE A 29 -0.27 4.20 -7.86
C ILE A 29 -1.58 3.99 -8.60
N VAL A 30 -2.57 3.39 -7.93
CA VAL A 30 -3.89 3.17 -8.52
C VAL A 30 -4.58 4.50 -8.82
N GLN A 31 -5.20 4.59 -9.99
CA GLN A 31 -5.81 5.81 -10.49
C GLN A 31 -7.28 5.92 -10.11
N ALA A 32 -7.69 7.07 -9.58
CA ALA A 32 -9.08 7.40 -9.38
C ALA A 32 -9.77 7.64 -10.74
N SER A 33 -10.97 7.08 -10.94
CA SER A 33 -11.74 7.33 -12.16
C SER A 33 -12.51 8.65 -12.11
N CYS A 34 -12.72 9.19 -10.92
CA CYS A 34 -13.38 10.48 -10.70
C CYS A 34 -12.83 11.15 -9.44
N PRO A 35 -12.78 12.49 -9.38
CA PRO A 35 -12.21 13.21 -8.23
C PRO A 35 -13.19 13.39 -7.07
N HIS A 36 -14.33 12.69 -7.07
CA HIS A 36 -15.41 12.91 -6.11
C HIS A 36 -15.65 11.68 -5.22
N LEU A 37 -15.90 11.95 -3.93
CA LEU A 37 -16.47 10.99 -3.00
C LEU A 37 -18.00 10.95 -3.21
N HIS A 38 -18.54 9.77 -3.50
CA HIS A 38 -19.97 9.61 -3.73
C HIS A 38 -20.68 9.11 -2.47
N PHE A 39 -21.95 9.48 -2.31
CA PHE A 39 -22.79 9.04 -1.20
C PHE A 39 -24.02 8.30 -1.73
N LYS A 40 -24.45 7.29 -0.99
CA LYS A 40 -25.71 6.59 -1.20
C LYS A 40 -26.45 6.46 0.13
N PHE A 41 -27.64 7.05 0.18
CA PHE A 41 -28.56 6.92 1.30
C PHE A 41 -29.38 5.64 1.11
N ASN A 42 -29.42 4.78 2.14
CA ASN A 42 -30.26 3.60 2.15
C ASN A 42 -31.47 3.84 3.07
N THR A 43 -32.62 3.25 2.73
CA THR A 43 -33.89 3.34 3.47
C THR A 43 -33.79 2.83 4.91
N LYS A 44 -32.73 2.09 5.25
CA LYS A 44 -32.39 1.64 6.61
C LYS A 44 -31.56 2.65 7.43
N SER A 45 -31.53 3.93 7.05
CA SER A 45 -30.75 5.00 7.71
C SER A 45 -29.23 4.80 7.73
N VAL A 46 -28.70 3.94 6.84
CA VAL A 46 -27.25 3.76 6.65
C VAL A 46 -26.81 4.52 5.42
N THR A 47 -25.96 5.52 5.63
CA THR A 47 -25.28 6.23 4.54
C THR A 47 -23.98 5.51 4.20
N LEU A 48 -23.84 5.14 2.93
CA LEU A 48 -22.62 4.57 2.37
C LEU A 48 -21.88 5.65 1.59
N CYS A 49 -20.55 5.63 1.65
CA CYS A 49 -19.69 6.41 0.78
C CYS A 49 -18.88 5.47 -0.13
N TYR A 50 -18.55 5.93 -1.33
CA TYR A 50 -17.76 5.13 -2.27
C TYR A 50 -16.96 5.99 -3.24
N ILE A 51 -15.88 5.42 -3.75
CA ILE A 51 -15.01 6.00 -4.78
C ILE A 51 -14.87 5.03 -5.96
N TYR A 52 -14.65 5.58 -7.14
CA TYR A 52 -14.32 4.81 -8.33
C TYR A 52 -12.84 4.94 -8.67
N MET A 53 -12.23 3.82 -9.00
CA MET A 53 -10.82 3.72 -9.39
C MET A 53 -10.70 2.79 -10.61
N GLU A 54 -9.56 2.81 -11.28
CA GLU A 54 -9.28 1.90 -12.39
C GLU A 54 -9.49 0.42 -11.98
N TYR A 55 -9.78 -0.44 -12.95
CA TYR A 55 -10.15 -1.83 -12.67
C TYR A 55 -8.93 -2.75 -12.69
N ALA A 56 -8.59 -3.33 -11.54
CA ALA A 56 -7.58 -4.37 -11.41
C ALA A 56 -8.15 -5.75 -11.78
N SER A 57 -8.16 -6.07 -13.08
CA SER A 57 -8.77 -7.30 -13.59
C SER A 57 -8.10 -8.58 -13.10
N LEU A 58 -6.82 -8.51 -12.70
CA LEU A 58 -6.07 -9.66 -12.17
C LEU A 58 -6.14 -9.75 -10.63
N GLY A 59 -6.92 -8.88 -9.98
CA GLY A 59 -7.09 -8.88 -8.53
C GLY A 59 -5.95 -8.18 -7.79
N ASN A 60 -5.48 -8.78 -6.70
CA ASN A 60 -4.43 -8.23 -5.84
C ASN A 60 -3.33 -9.27 -5.59
N LEU A 61 -2.22 -8.80 -5.01
CA LEU A 61 -1.06 -9.64 -4.73
C LEU A 61 -1.40 -10.76 -3.74
N ASP A 62 -2.33 -10.54 -2.81
CA ASP A 62 -2.83 -11.59 -1.90
C ASP A 62 -3.43 -12.77 -2.67
N LYS A 63 -4.30 -12.48 -3.64
CA LYS A 63 -4.86 -13.48 -4.56
C LYS A 63 -3.77 -14.17 -5.38
N MET A 64 -2.81 -13.42 -5.93
CA MET A 64 -1.71 -14.01 -6.70
C MET A 64 -0.86 -14.98 -5.86
N ILE A 65 -0.61 -14.63 -4.59
CA ILE A 65 0.08 -15.48 -3.62
C ILE A 65 -0.73 -16.74 -3.32
N SER A 66 -2.03 -16.58 -3.03
CA SER A 66 -2.95 -17.68 -2.73
C SER A 66 -3.07 -18.66 -3.91
N ASP A 67 -3.28 -18.15 -5.13
CA ASP A 67 -3.40 -18.96 -6.35
C ASP A 67 -2.11 -19.74 -6.64
N SER A 68 -0.96 -19.24 -6.16
CA SER A 68 0.35 -19.91 -6.22
C SER A 68 0.63 -20.82 -5.01
N ARG A 69 -0.37 -21.11 -4.18
CA ARG A 69 -0.25 -21.90 -2.93
C ARG A 69 0.83 -21.37 -1.98
N GLY A 70 0.98 -20.04 -1.93
CA GLY A 70 1.99 -19.38 -1.10
C GLY A 70 3.42 -19.46 -1.63
N ARG A 71 3.64 -19.88 -2.88
CA ARG A 71 4.99 -20.04 -3.46
C ARG A 71 5.09 -19.36 -4.82
N LEU A 72 5.68 -18.17 -4.83
CA LEU A 72 5.97 -17.44 -6.08
C LEU A 72 7.40 -17.75 -6.56
N PRO A 73 7.62 -17.85 -7.88
CA PRO A 73 8.98 -17.91 -8.44
C PRO A 73 9.82 -16.70 -8.01
N GLU A 74 11.13 -16.90 -7.84
CA GLU A 74 12.03 -15.82 -7.40
C GLU A 74 11.98 -14.60 -8.32
N ASP A 75 11.87 -14.82 -9.63
CA ASP A 75 11.77 -13.73 -10.59
C ASP A 75 10.49 -12.89 -10.42
N THR A 76 9.35 -13.56 -10.18
CA THR A 76 8.08 -12.93 -9.83
C THR A 76 8.22 -12.10 -8.56
N VAL A 77 8.87 -12.64 -7.52
CA VAL A 77 9.11 -11.94 -6.24
C VAL A 77 10.01 -10.72 -6.47
N ARG A 78 11.09 -10.86 -7.23
CA ARG A 78 12.03 -9.78 -7.56
C ARG A 78 11.34 -8.65 -8.32
N ARG A 79 10.58 -8.99 -9.36
CA ARG A 79 9.78 -8.03 -10.14
C ARG A 79 8.77 -7.32 -9.25
N ALA A 80 8.00 -8.07 -8.45
CA ALA A 80 6.97 -7.50 -7.59
C ALA A 80 7.57 -6.53 -6.56
N THR A 81 8.66 -6.94 -5.91
CA THR A 81 9.40 -6.11 -4.94
C THR A 81 9.88 -4.82 -5.58
N ARG A 82 10.46 -4.88 -6.78
CA ARG A 82 10.91 -3.69 -7.51
C ARG A 82 9.77 -2.71 -7.77
N MET A 83 8.62 -3.17 -8.24
CA MET A 83 7.47 -2.31 -8.52
C MET A 83 6.86 -1.69 -7.26
N ILE A 84 6.77 -2.47 -6.17
CA ILE A 84 6.30 -1.94 -4.88
C ILE A 84 7.25 -0.86 -4.36
N LEU A 85 8.57 -1.10 -4.45
CA LEU A 85 9.57 -0.11 -4.05
C LEU A 85 9.51 1.16 -4.91
N GLN A 86 9.18 1.07 -6.20
CA GLN A 86 8.96 2.24 -7.06
C GLN A 86 7.77 3.07 -6.59
N GLY A 87 6.63 2.43 -6.26
CA GLY A 87 5.47 3.11 -5.70
C GLY A 87 5.76 3.75 -4.33
N LEU A 88 6.44 3.03 -3.45
CA LEU A 88 6.84 3.56 -2.14
C LEU A 88 7.82 4.74 -2.28
N LYS A 89 8.78 4.66 -3.21
CA LYS A 89 9.70 5.77 -3.48
C LYS A 89 8.94 7.04 -3.88
N ALA A 90 7.90 6.93 -4.71
CA ALA A 90 7.07 8.06 -5.10
C ALA A 90 6.41 8.71 -3.89
N LEU A 91 5.72 7.91 -3.05
CA LEU A 91 5.10 8.39 -1.82
C LEU A 91 6.12 9.07 -0.90
N HIS A 92 7.23 8.38 -0.62
CA HIS A 92 8.23 8.82 0.35
C HIS A 92 8.97 10.07 -0.11
N SER A 93 9.18 10.25 -1.41
CA SER A 93 9.84 11.44 -1.97
C SER A 93 9.06 12.73 -1.73
N GLU A 94 7.75 12.62 -1.52
CA GLU A 94 6.87 13.75 -1.24
C GLU A 94 6.43 13.80 0.24
N GLY A 95 7.02 12.96 1.10
CA GLY A 95 6.75 12.95 2.54
C GLY A 95 5.53 12.11 2.98
N TYR A 96 4.88 11.40 2.05
CA TYR A 96 3.82 10.45 2.38
C TYR A 96 4.39 9.15 2.94
N VAL A 97 3.63 8.46 3.78
CA VAL A 97 3.91 7.09 4.26
C VAL A 97 2.65 6.26 4.09
N HIS A 98 2.75 5.07 3.48
CA HIS A 98 1.58 4.25 3.17
C HIS A 98 0.84 3.78 4.42
N CYS A 99 1.57 3.34 5.46
CA CYS A 99 1.09 2.94 6.80
C CYS A 99 0.24 1.67 6.89
N ASP A 100 -0.40 1.23 5.81
CA ASP A 100 -1.16 -0.03 5.70
C ASP A 100 -0.70 -0.92 4.52
N LEU A 101 0.62 -1.01 4.29
CA LEU A 101 1.14 -1.82 3.18
C LEU A 101 0.97 -3.31 3.48
N LYS A 102 0.21 -4.01 2.64
CA LYS A 102 -0.07 -5.45 2.73
C LYS A 102 -0.42 -6.01 1.35
N PRO A 103 -0.35 -7.34 1.11
CA PRO A 103 -0.62 -7.92 -0.20
C PRO A 103 -2.00 -7.56 -0.78
N SER A 104 -3.03 -7.42 0.06
CA SER A 104 -4.37 -7.02 -0.40
C SER A 104 -4.48 -5.54 -0.83
N ASN A 105 -3.48 -4.72 -0.50
CA ASN A 105 -3.33 -3.31 -0.90
C ASN A 105 -2.34 -3.12 -2.07
N VAL A 106 -2.00 -4.19 -2.78
CA VAL A 106 -1.22 -4.13 -4.02
C VAL A 106 -2.03 -4.77 -5.14
N PHE A 107 -2.57 -3.96 -6.05
CA PHE A 107 -3.37 -4.45 -7.17
C PHE A 107 -2.51 -4.93 -8.34
N VAL A 108 -3.03 -5.92 -9.06
CA VAL A 108 -2.39 -6.53 -10.22
C VAL A 108 -3.17 -6.16 -11.48
N PHE A 109 -2.46 -5.65 -12.48
CA PHE A 109 -3.00 -5.23 -13.77
C PHE A 109 -2.29 -5.96 -14.91
N PRO A 110 -2.95 -6.13 -16.07
CA PRO A 110 -2.25 -6.48 -17.30
C PRO A 110 -1.10 -5.50 -17.54
N SER A 111 0.05 -6.03 -17.93
CA SER A 111 1.22 -5.18 -18.21
C SER A 111 1.06 -4.45 -19.53
N ASN A 112 1.47 -3.18 -19.56
CA ASN A 112 1.65 -2.44 -20.82
C ASN A 112 3.08 -2.56 -21.37
N THR A 113 3.98 -3.19 -20.62
CA THR A 113 5.37 -3.44 -21.03
C THR A 113 5.43 -4.74 -21.85
N PRO A 114 5.95 -4.71 -23.10
CA PRO A 114 6.09 -5.92 -23.92
C PRO A 114 6.92 -7.00 -23.22
N GLY A 115 6.44 -8.24 -23.30
CA GLY A 115 7.12 -9.40 -22.69
C GLY A 115 6.88 -9.57 -21.19
N GLU A 116 6.20 -8.63 -20.55
CA GLU A 116 5.91 -8.70 -19.12
C GLU A 116 4.45 -9.12 -18.87
N PRO A 117 4.18 -9.97 -17.87
CA PRO A 117 2.84 -10.54 -17.68
C PRO A 117 1.88 -9.62 -16.93
N TRP A 118 2.40 -8.75 -16.06
CA TRP A 118 1.60 -7.90 -15.18
C TRP A 118 2.38 -6.69 -14.68
N ASP A 119 1.61 -5.70 -14.23
CA ASP A 119 2.08 -4.51 -13.51
C ASP A 119 1.39 -4.41 -12.14
N LEU A 120 2.11 -3.91 -11.13
CA LEU A 120 1.57 -3.68 -9.78
C LEU A 120 1.34 -2.20 -9.52
N LYS A 121 0.24 -1.91 -8.82
CA LYS A 121 -0.06 -0.56 -8.32
C LYS A 121 -0.50 -0.59 -6.86
N LEU A 122 -0.02 0.36 -6.08
CA LEU A 122 -0.38 0.51 -4.67
C LEU A 122 -1.79 1.11 -4.54
N THR A 123 -2.52 0.70 -3.51
CA THR A 123 -3.85 1.17 -3.13
C THR A 123 -4.01 1.15 -1.60
N GLY A 124 -5.16 1.53 -1.05
CA GLY A 124 -5.41 1.40 0.38
C GLY A 124 -4.80 2.52 1.21
N PHE A 125 -4.76 3.74 0.66
CA PHE A 125 -4.18 4.91 1.30
C PHE A 125 -5.05 5.53 2.41
N GLY A 126 -6.14 4.86 2.81
CA GLY A 126 -7.06 5.41 3.80
C GLY A 126 -6.46 5.59 5.19
N LEU A 127 -5.30 4.98 5.46
CA LEU A 127 -4.53 5.15 6.69
C LEU A 127 -3.18 5.84 6.47
N SER A 128 -2.92 6.34 5.25
CA SER A 128 -1.63 6.94 4.91
C SER A 128 -1.37 8.21 5.72
N LYS A 129 -0.10 8.42 6.05
CA LYS A 129 0.39 9.65 6.65
C LYS A 129 0.70 10.64 5.54
N GLU A 130 0.11 11.82 5.63
CA GLU A 130 0.42 12.95 4.74
C GLU A 130 1.58 13.78 5.31
N PRO A 131 2.28 14.58 4.48
CA PRO A 131 3.46 15.33 4.91
C PRO A 131 3.16 16.34 6.03
N THR A 132 1.95 16.90 6.02
CA THR A 132 1.48 17.92 6.98
C THR A 132 1.02 17.34 8.32
N MET A 133 0.91 16.01 8.43
CA MET A 133 0.46 15.36 9.66
C MET A 133 1.59 15.17 10.66
N ASP A 134 1.29 15.39 11.94
CA ASP A 134 2.22 15.16 13.03
C ASP A 134 2.60 13.67 13.13
N SER A 135 3.91 13.43 13.09
CA SER A 135 4.53 12.10 13.26
C SER A 135 4.39 11.52 14.67
N SER A 136 3.99 12.32 15.66
CA SER A 136 3.80 11.90 17.05
C SER A 136 2.50 11.11 17.28
N LEU A 137 1.56 11.16 16.34
CA LEU A 137 0.27 10.47 16.45
C LEU A 137 0.46 8.96 16.28
N LEU A 138 -0.29 8.16 17.03
CA LEU A 138 -0.39 6.71 16.80
C LEU A 138 -1.22 6.48 15.53
N PHE A 139 -0.57 6.10 14.42
CA PHE A 139 -1.32 5.79 13.20
C PHE A 139 -1.81 4.34 13.20
N PRO A 140 -3.12 4.10 13.00
CA PRO A 140 -3.68 2.78 12.80
C PRO A 140 -3.04 2.06 11.59
N GLY A 141 -3.09 0.73 11.58
CA GLY A 141 -2.57 -0.11 10.50
C GLY A 141 -2.74 -1.59 10.81
N ASN A 142 -2.50 -2.45 9.83
CA ASN A 142 -2.55 -3.89 10.05
C ASN A 142 -1.37 -4.37 10.92
N THR A 143 -1.66 -4.83 12.13
CA THR A 143 -0.67 -5.25 13.14
C THR A 143 0.19 -6.43 12.67
N GLU A 144 -0.35 -7.30 11.83
CA GLU A 144 0.39 -8.44 11.25
C GLU A 144 1.63 -7.96 10.48
N TYR A 145 1.50 -6.86 9.73
CA TYR A 145 2.54 -6.27 8.90
C TYR A 145 3.28 -5.11 9.59
N MET A 146 2.93 -4.75 10.82
CA MET A 146 3.62 -3.68 11.56
C MET A 146 4.92 -4.18 12.20
N PRO A 147 6.00 -3.40 12.18
CA PRO A 147 7.21 -3.77 12.89
C PRO A 147 7.04 -3.69 14.42
N PRO A 148 7.84 -4.41 15.22
CA PRO A 148 7.64 -4.53 16.68
C PRO A 148 7.67 -3.17 17.41
N GLU A 149 8.49 -2.22 16.97
CA GLU A 149 8.57 -0.87 17.52
C GLU A 149 7.24 -0.09 17.38
N ALA A 150 6.40 -0.44 16.40
CA ALA A 150 5.11 0.18 16.18
C ALA A 150 4.00 -0.41 17.09
N ILE A 151 4.25 -1.53 17.78
CA ILE A 151 3.28 -2.27 18.60
C ILE A 151 3.59 -2.17 20.11
N ALA A 152 4.77 -1.66 20.50
CA ALA A 152 5.20 -1.56 21.90
C ALA A 152 4.25 -0.71 22.79
N PRO A 153 4.13 -1.02 24.10
CA PRO A 153 3.21 -0.32 25.02
C PRO A 153 3.53 1.17 25.23
N LYS A 154 2.50 1.93 25.63
CA LYS A 154 2.43 3.42 25.69
C LYS A 154 3.49 4.12 26.55
N THR A 155 4.32 3.41 27.32
CA THR A 155 5.21 3.99 28.35
C THR A 155 6.60 4.38 27.87
N PHE A 156 7.00 4.04 26.63
CA PHE A 156 8.27 4.47 26.04
C PHE A 156 8.02 5.27 24.76
N ILE A 157 8.06 6.60 24.86
CA ILE A 157 8.19 7.48 23.69
C ILE A 157 9.69 7.55 23.37
N GLY A 158 10.19 6.52 22.69
CA GLY A 158 11.51 6.55 22.08
C GLY A 158 11.48 7.30 20.73
N PRO A 159 12.62 7.85 20.27
CA PRO A 159 12.74 8.51 18.97
C PRO A 159 12.38 7.61 17.77
N ASP A 160 12.33 6.29 17.96
CA ASP A 160 12.02 5.28 16.93
C ASP A 160 10.52 5.14 16.60
N ARG A 161 9.63 5.89 17.28
CA ARG A 161 8.19 5.90 16.97
C ARG A 161 7.77 6.85 15.85
N LEU A 162 8.73 7.56 15.23
CA LEU A 162 8.45 8.44 14.10
C LEU A 162 7.91 7.62 12.92
N ILE A 163 6.65 7.88 12.55
CA ILE A 163 6.04 7.25 11.38
C ILE A 163 6.67 7.86 10.13
N GLY A 164 7.47 7.03 9.48
CA GLY A 164 8.25 7.37 8.30
C GLY A 164 8.44 6.18 7.36
N PRO A 165 9.24 6.36 6.29
CA PRO A 165 9.51 5.37 5.25
C PRO A 165 9.90 3.96 5.75
N ALA A 166 10.51 3.87 6.93
CA ALA A 166 10.91 2.60 7.53
C ALA A 166 9.71 1.69 7.83
N ARG A 167 8.54 2.24 8.17
CA ARG A 167 7.31 1.49 8.44
C ARG A 167 6.91 0.65 7.23
N ASP A 168 6.82 1.26 6.06
CA ASP A 168 6.43 0.56 4.84
C ASP A 168 7.46 -0.48 4.40
N ARG A 169 8.76 -0.16 4.53
CA ARG A 169 9.85 -1.12 4.25
C ARG A 169 9.77 -2.34 5.17
N ASN A 170 9.41 -2.16 6.43
CA ASN A 170 9.26 -3.27 7.35
C ASN A 170 8.01 -4.10 7.07
N SER A 171 6.90 -3.46 6.67
CA SER A 171 5.71 -4.18 6.21
C SER A 171 5.98 -5.03 4.96
N LEU A 172 6.77 -4.52 4.02
CA LEU A 172 7.17 -5.25 2.81
C LEU A 172 7.93 -6.55 3.13
N LYS A 173 8.85 -6.51 4.11
CA LYS A 173 9.63 -7.68 4.54
C LYS A 173 8.77 -8.82 5.12
N LYS A 174 7.54 -8.51 5.57
CA LYS A 174 6.65 -9.48 6.20
C LYS A 174 5.74 -10.20 5.22
N PHE A 175 5.82 -9.91 3.91
CA PHE A 175 4.99 -10.58 2.93
C PHE A 175 5.32 -12.09 2.95
N PRO A 176 4.33 -13.00 3.12
CA PRO A 176 4.56 -14.45 3.31
C PRO A 176 5.44 -15.13 2.26
N THR A 177 5.53 -14.56 1.06
CA THR A 177 6.34 -15.08 -0.05
C THR A 177 7.72 -14.43 -0.15
N MET A 178 7.96 -13.30 0.52
CA MET A 178 9.25 -12.62 0.54
C MET A 178 10.24 -13.23 1.53
N TYR A 179 9.88 -14.27 2.29
CA TYR A 179 10.85 -14.98 3.13
C TYR A 179 11.92 -15.74 2.33
N PHE A 180 11.78 -15.88 1.00
CA PHE A 180 12.88 -16.29 0.12
C PHE A 180 13.89 -15.15 -0.16
N VAL A 181 13.58 -13.91 0.22
CA VAL A 181 14.40 -12.69 0.05
C VAL A 181 15.44 -12.53 1.18
N GLY A 182 15.74 -13.60 1.93
CA GLY A 182 16.85 -13.63 2.89
C GLY A 182 18.21 -13.24 2.27
N ASN A 183 18.38 -13.35 0.94
CA ASN A 183 19.64 -13.02 0.26
C ASN A 183 19.63 -11.73 -0.57
N LEU A 184 18.50 -11.06 -0.78
CA LEU A 184 18.42 -9.92 -1.71
C LEU A 184 18.45 -8.55 -1.01
N LEU A 185 17.91 -8.45 0.21
CA LEU A 185 17.97 -7.20 0.99
C LEU A 185 19.27 -7.03 1.78
N GLU A 186 20.03 -8.12 2.04
CA GLU A 186 21.38 -8.00 2.61
C GLU A 186 22.39 -7.47 1.59
N ASN A 187 22.15 -7.66 0.29
CA ASN A 187 23.03 -7.15 -0.75
C ASN A 187 22.89 -5.64 -1.02
N THR A 188 21.84 -4.98 -0.53
CA THR A 188 21.77 -3.51 -0.60
C THR A 188 22.71 -2.83 0.41
N LYS A 189 23.24 -3.57 1.40
CA LYS A 189 24.33 -3.11 2.28
C LYS A 189 25.72 -3.29 1.66
N ARG A 190 25.85 -4.01 0.54
CA ARG A 190 27.11 -4.14 -0.21
C ARG A 190 26.94 -3.44 -1.55
N GLY A 191 27.21 -2.14 -1.58
CA GLY A 191 27.00 -1.27 -2.74
C GLY A 191 27.59 -1.80 -4.05
N LYS A 192 26.78 -2.55 -4.80
CA LYS A 192 26.96 -2.83 -6.23
C LYS A 192 25.59 -2.95 -6.84
N PHE A 193 25.23 -1.97 -7.67
CA PHE A 193 24.67 -2.11 -9.01
C PHE A 193 24.50 -0.67 -9.54
N ILE A 194 25.50 -0.25 -10.31
CA ILE A 194 25.33 0.63 -11.47
C ILE A 194 25.13 -0.33 -12.65
#